data_AF-J2A1B6-F1
#
_entry.id   AF-J2A1B6-F1
#
_cell.length_a   1.000
_cell.length_b   1.000
_cell.length_c   1.000
_cell.angle_alpha   90.00
_cell.angle_beta   90.00
_cell.angle_gamma   90.00
#
_symmetry.space_group_name_H-M   'P 1'
#
loop_
_entity.id
_entity.type
_entity.pdbx_description
1 polymer ?
#
loop_
_entity_poly.entity_id
_entity_poly.type
_entity_poly.pdbx_seq_one_letter_code
_entity_poly.pdbx_strand_id
1 'polypeptide(L)'
;MGGNGGTGGTDAVKQPNAQLGSWFMRSGWSKGELARQVNRRARQMGAHHISTDTSRVRRWLDGEQPREPIPRILSELFSERFGCVVGIEELGLRSAHQSPSVSGVDLPWAGAQTVGLISEFSRSDLMLARRGFLGTSLSLAAGPSLIEPMQRWLVPVPASQGGAEEPDRLRRHARLSKPELDLLESTTVMFRQWDAQCGGGLRRKAVVGQLHEVTDLLQEPQPEPVAKRLFKVAAELAELAGWMSYDIGLQPTAQKYFVLALHASKEAGDRPLGSYILSSMSRQMIHLGRPDDALELIHLAQYGSRETATPRAQAMLYAMEARAYAGMGQPSKVKRAVRMAEDTFSDVTPGEPEPDWIRFFSEAELNAENAHSYRDLAYVAGRSPTYASLAEPVMARAVELFGKDPEHQRSYALNLIGMATVHLLQKEPEACAAMAQQAIPFARQVRSERVNTRLRKTVDTAAREFGEVTEVIRLSDELARQLPETAEAG
;
A
#
# COMPACT_ATOMS: atom_id res chain seq x y z
N MET A 1 7.03 -61.15 8.07
CA MET A 1 6.17 -60.98 9.26
C MET A 1 7.08 -60.45 10.36
N GLY A 2 6.96 -59.26 10.92
CA GLY A 2 5.93 -58.24 10.97
C GLY A 2 6.24 -57.49 12.27
N GLY A 3 6.83 -56.30 12.19
CA GLY A 3 7.25 -55.51 13.34
C GLY A 3 6.82 -54.07 13.13
N ASN A 4 5.63 -53.75 13.64
CA ASN A 4 4.87 -52.53 13.38
C ASN A 4 5.47 -51.37 14.20
N GLY A 5 6.13 -50.43 13.52
CA GLY A 5 6.56 -49.15 14.11
C GLY A 5 5.37 -48.20 14.19
N GLY A 6 4.79 -48.04 15.38
CA GLY A 6 3.79 -47.02 15.66
C GLY A 6 4.39 -45.62 15.49
N THR A 7 4.00 -44.93 14.43
CA THR A 7 4.23 -43.49 14.28
C THR A 7 3.09 -42.76 14.96
N GLY A 8 3.39 -42.15 16.10
CA GLY A 8 2.48 -41.23 16.77
C GLY A 8 2.18 -40.06 15.84
N GLY A 9 0.90 -39.91 15.48
CA GLY A 9 0.40 -38.71 14.84
C GLY A 9 0.64 -37.53 15.77
N THR A 10 1.49 -36.60 15.34
CA THR A 10 1.63 -35.30 15.95
C THR A 10 0.29 -34.56 15.79
N ASP A 11 -0.43 -34.39 16.90
CA ASP A 11 -1.54 -33.45 16.98
C ASP A 11 -1.00 -32.04 16.67
N ALA A 12 -1.09 -31.66 15.40
CA ALA A 12 -0.83 -30.29 14.97
C ALA A 12 -1.81 -29.39 15.74
N VAL A 13 -1.28 -28.60 16.67
CA VAL A 13 -2.03 -27.61 17.44
C VAL A 13 -2.85 -26.77 16.45
N LYS A 14 -4.17 -26.94 16.48
CA LYS A 14 -5.09 -26.19 15.60
C LYS A 14 -5.00 -24.71 15.95
N GLN A 15 -4.34 -23.94 15.09
CA GLN A 15 -4.33 -22.49 15.21
C GLN A 15 -5.64 -21.93 14.64
N PRO A 16 -6.33 -21.03 15.36
CA PRO A 16 -7.51 -20.35 14.84
C PRO A 16 -7.21 -19.63 13.51
N ASN A 17 -8.16 -19.65 12.58
CA ASN A 17 -8.04 -18.91 11.33
C ASN A 17 -8.30 -17.43 11.59
N ALA A 18 -7.25 -16.69 11.98
CA ALA A 18 -7.33 -15.27 12.31
C ALA A 18 -7.84 -14.41 11.14
N GLN A 19 -7.56 -14.81 9.90
CA GLN A 19 -8.01 -14.12 8.69
C GLN A 19 -9.52 -14.27 8.48
N LEU A 20 -10.04 -15.50 8.45
CA LEU A 20 -11.49 -15.74 8.41
C LEU A 20 -12.18 -15.12 9.62
N GLY A 21 -11.56 -15.18 10.79
CA GLY A 21 -12.05 -14.55 12.02
C GLY A 21 -12.24 -13.05 11.87
N SER A 22 -11.24 -12.34 11.33
CA SER A 22 -11.32 -10.90 11.07
C SER A 22 -12.43 -10.55 10.09
N TRP A 23 -12.51 -11.24 8.95
CA TRP A 23 -13.56 -11.02 7.95
C TRP A 23 -14.97 -11.36 8.49
N PHE A 24 -15.09 -12.44 9.26
CA PHE A 24 -16.33 -12.84 9.93
C PHE A 24 -16.80 -11.80 10.95
N MET A 25 -15.89 -11.24 11.75
CA MET A 25 -16.23 -10.18 12.71
C MET A 25 -16.68 -8.91 11.97
N ARG A 26 -15.94 -8.50 10.94
CA ARG A 26 -16.25 -7.31 10.11
C ARG A 26 -17.59 -7.43 9.38
N SER A 27 -18.04 -8.64 9.04
CA SER A 27 -19.26 -8.81 8.25
C SER A 27 -20.53 -8.59 9.07
N GLY A 28 -20.44 -8.67 10.40
CA GLY A 28 -21.56 -8.57 11.32
C GLY A 28 -22.49 -9.79 11.29
N TRP A 29 -22.13 -10.87 10.61
CA TRP A 29 -22.95 -12.08 10.56
C TRP A 29 -22.86 -12.89 11.85
N SER A 30 -24.00 -13.40 12.32
CA SER A 30 -23.96 -14.50 13.27
C SER A 30 -23.49 -15.80 12.59
N LYS A 31 -22.95 -16.75 13.35
CA LYS A 31 -22.54 -18.07 12.80
C LYS A 31 -23.70 -18.78 12.10
N GLY A 32 -24.92 -18.62 12.62
CA GLY A 32 -26.13 -19.19 12.03
C GLY A 32 -26.60 -18.48 10.78
N GLU A 33 -26.31 -17.18 10.66
CA GLU A 33 -26.58 -16.41 9.45
C GLU A 33 -25.61 -16.78 8.32
N LEU A 34 -24.31 -16.86 8.61
CA LEU A 34 -23.32 -17.32 7.63
C LEU A 34 -23.65 -18.74 7.15
N ALA A 35 -23.99 -19.66 8.06
CA ALA A 35 -24.41 -21.02 7.69
C ALA A 35 -25.63 -21.02 6.74
N ARG A 36 -26.64 -20.18 7.01
CA ARG A 36 -27.82 -20.03 6.14
C ARG A 36 -27.47 -19.47 4.76
N GLN A 37 -26.58 -18.47 4.70
CA GLN A 37 -26.14 -17.89 3.43
C GLN A 37 -25.31 -18.87 2.60
N VAL A 38 -24.40 -19.62 3.22
CA VAL A 38 -23.63 -20.69 2.57
C VAL A 38 -24.57 -21.74 1.98
N ASN A 39 -25.57 -22.21 2.74
CA ASN A 39 -26.55 -23.18 2.25
C ASN A 39 -27.40 -22.61 1.09
N ARG A 40 -27.76 -21.32 1.14
CA ARG A 40 -28.52 -20.66 0.08
C ARG A 40 -27.70 -20.60 -1.22
N ARG A 41 -26.45 -20.15 -1.14
CA ARG A 41 -25.55 -20.06 -2.30
C ARG A 41 -25.21 -21.44 -2.86
N ALA A 42 -24.98 -22.42 -1.99
CA ALA A 42 -24.77 -23.82 -2.40
C ALA A 42 -25.96 -24.36 -3.23
N ARG A 43 -27.20 -24.08 -2.83
CA ARG A 43 -28.40 -24.48 -3.59
C ARG A 43 -28.50 -23.76 -4.93
N GLN A 44 -28.16 -22.47 -4.99
CA GLN A 44 -28.14 -21.70 -6.24
C GLN A 44 -27.11 -22.24 -7.25
N MET A 45 -26.01 -22.81 -6.74
CA MET A 45 -24.96 -23.44 -7.56
C MET A 45 -25.23 -24.92 -7.88
N GLY A 46 -26.41 -25.47 -7.52
CA GLY A 46 -26.76 -26.87 -7.73
C GLY A 46 -26.09 -27.86 -6.76
N ALA A 47 -25.36 -27.38 -5.75
CA ALA A 47 -24.66 -28.18 -4.76
C ALA A 47 -25.58 -28.57 -3.58
N HIS A 48 -26.66 -29.31 -3.86
CA HIS A 48 -27.69 -29.69 -2.87
C HIS A 48 -27.21 -30.62 -1.75
N HIS A 49 -26.03 -31.25 -1.92
CA HIS A 49 -25.41 -32.12 -0.93
C HIS A 49 -24.77 -31.36 0.25
N ILE A 50 -24.70 -30.03 0.17
CA ILE A 50 -24.08 -29.18 1.19
C ILE A 50 -25.11 -28.76 2.24
N SER A 51 -24.83 -29.13 3.49
CA SER A 51 -25.57 -28.67 4.66
C SER A 51 -24.59 -28.19 5.72
N THR A 52 -24.55 -26.87 5.91
CA THR A 52 -23.71 -26.17 6.88
C THR A 52 -24.56 -25.72 8.06
N ASP A 53 -24.03 -25.85 9.27
CA ASP A 53 -24.63 -25.38 10.52
C ASP A 53 -23.66 -24.46 11.28
N THR A 54 -24.09 -23.96 12.44
CA THR A 54 -23.27 -23.11 13.32
C THR A 54 -21.98 -23.78 13.78
N SER A 55 -22.00 -25.11 13.94
CA SER A 55 -20.87 -25.91 14.39
C SER A 55 -19.79 -25.99 13.31
N ARG A 56 -20.16 -26.16 12.04
CA ARG A 56 -19.24 -26.11 10.90
C ARG A 56 -18.58 -24.76 10.75
N VAL A 57 -19.36 -23.67 10.86
CA VAL A 57 -18.80 -22.31 10.81
C VAL A 57 -17.80 -22.08 11.93
N ARG A 58 -18.11 -22.55 13.16
CA ARG A 58 -17.15 -22.50 14.27
C ARG A 58 -15.86 -23.25 13.94
N ARG A 59 -15.95 -24.47 13.41
CA ARG A 59 -14.77 -25.27 13.05
C ARG A 59 -13.88 -24.56 12.03
N TRP A 60 -14.46 -23.86 11.05
CA TRP A 60 -13.69 -23.08 10.08
C TRP A 60 -12.95 -21.90 10.74
N LEU A 61 -13.63 -21.20 11.66
CA LEU A 61 -13.00 -20.13 12.46
C LEU A 61 -11.88 -20.68 13.36
N ASP A 62 -12.04 -21.89 13.88
CA ASP A 62 -11.05 -22.59 14.70
C ASP A 62 -9.90 -23.22 13.86
N GLY A 63 -9.84 -22.94 12.55
CA GLY A 63 -8.72 -23.32 11.68
C GLY A 63 -8.98 -24.48 10.73
N GLU A 64 -10.19 -25.06 10.72
CA GLU A 64 -10.51 -26.17 9.81
C GLU A 64 -10.70 -25.71 8.36
N GLN A 65 -10.03 -26.39 7.43
CA GLN A 65 -10.12 -26.11 6.00
C GLN A 65 -11.32 -26.82 5.38
N PRO A 66 -12.35 -26.08 4.90
CA PRO A 66 -13.48 -26.68 4.23
C PRO A 66 -13.13 -27.14 2.82
N ARG A 67 -13.78 -28.20 2.34
CA ARG A 67 -13.64 -28.70 0.97
C ARG A 67 -14.49 -27.89 0.00
N GLU A 68 -14.10 -27.90 -1.28
CA GLU A 68 -14.90 -27.32 -2.37
C GLU A 68 -16.36 -27.82 -2.35
N PRO A 69 -17.35 -26.97 -2.68
CA PRO A 69 -17.25 -25.58 -3.14
C PRO A 69 -17.27 -24.51 -2.02
N ILE A 70 -17.13 -24.91 -0.74
CA ILE A 70 -17.31 -23.99 0.40
C ILE A 70 -16.34 -22.80 0.41
N PRO A 71 -15.01 -22.95 0.17
CA PRO A 71 -14.10 -21.81 0.15
C PRO A 71 -14.52 -20.73 -0.86
N ARG A 72 -14.97 -21.16 -2.05
CA ARG A 72 -15.49 -20.26 -3.09
C ARG A 72 -16.77 -19.56 -2.65
N ILE A 73 -17.72 -20.30 -2.06
CA ILE A 73 -18.96 -19.73 -1.53
C ILE A 73 -18.67 -18.66 -0.47
N LEU A 74 -17.72 -18.93 0.45
CA LEU A 74 -17.34 -17.97 1.48
C LEU A 74 -16.71 -16.71 0.87
N SER A 75 -15.77 -16.87 -0.07
CA SER A 75 -15.16 -15.75 -0.81
C SER A 75 -16.20 -14.87 -1.51
N GLU A 76 -17.17 -15.46 -2.21
CA GLU A 76 -18.24 -14.71 -2.88
C GLU A 76 -19.13 -13.97 -1.88
N LEU A 77 -19.57 -14.63 -0.80
CA LEU A 77 -20.42 -14.03 0.21
C LEU A 77 -19.73 -12.83 0.86
N PHE A 78 -18.48 -12.98 1.30
CA PHE A 78 -17.73 -11.88 1.90
C PHE A 78 -17.45 -10.76 0.90
N SER A 79 -17.16 -11.09 -0.37
CA SER A 79 -16.96 -10.07 -1.41
C SER A 79 -18.22 -9.22 -1.64
N GLU A 80 -19.38 -9.86 -1.71
CA GLU A 80 -20.67 -9.17 -1.84
C GLU A 80 -20.96 -8.29 -0.63
N ARG A 81 -20.61 -8.76 0.57
CA ARG A 81 -20.85 -8.03 1.82
C ARG A 81 -20.04 -6.74 1.92
N PHE A 82 -18.80 -6.74 1.45
CA PHE A 82 -17.90 -5.59 1.59
C PHE A 82 -17.78 -4.73 0.33
N GLY A 83 -18.38 -5.13 -0.79
CA GLY A 83 -18.29 -4.39 -2.05
C GLY A 83 -16.87 -4.34 -2.64
N CYS A 84 -15.97 -5.21 -2.16
CA CYS A 84 -14.62 -5.42 -2.64
C CYS A 84 -14.36 -6.92 -2.78
N VAL A 85 -13.42 -7.33 -3.62
CA VAL A 85 -13.08 -8.76 -3.76
C VAL A 85 -12.39 -9.23 -2.48
N VAL A 86 -12.92 -10.28 -1.84
CA VAL A 86 -12.30 -10.98 -0.70
C VAL A 86 -11.88 -12.36 -1.17
N GLY A 87 -10.59 -12.55 -1.40
CA GLY A 87 -10.04 -13.79 -1.94
C GLY A 87 -10.15 -14.99 -0.98
N ILE A 88 -10.13 -16.22 -1.51
CA ILE A 88 -10.11 -17.46 -0.70
C ILE A 88 -8.90 -17.45 0.27
N GLU A 89 -7.74 -17.02 -0.22
CA GLU A 89 -6.51 -16.89 0.56
C GLU A 89 -6.58 -15.75 1.60
N GLU A 90 -7.32 -14.66 1.32
CA GLU A 90 -7.56 -13.58 2.29
C GLU A 90 -8.47 -14.01 3.44
N LEU A 91 -9.27 -15.07 3.23
CA LEU A 91 -10.02 -15.77 4.28
C LEU A 91 -9.17 -16.84 4.98
N GLY A 92 -7.88 -16.99 4.65
CA GLY A 92 -7.03 -18.06 5.19
C GLY A 92 -7.48 -19.46 4.80
N LEU A 93 -8.22 -19.59 3.69
CA LEU A 93 -8.70 -20.87 3.17
C LEU A 93 -7.81 -21.32 2.01
N ARG A 94 -7.62 -22.63 1.84
CA ARG A 94 -6.81 -23.19 0.74
C ARG A 94 -7.66 -23.45 -0.50
N SER A 95 -7.25 -22.94 -1.66
CA SER A 95 -7.85 -23.35 -2.94
C SER A 95 -7.29 -24.71 -3.41
N ALA A 96 -8.16 -25.61 -3.89
CA ALA A 96 -7.76 -26.96 -4.31
C ALA A 96 -7.01 -27.01 -5.66
N HIS A 97 -6.74 -25.87 -6.31
CA HIS A 97 -5.95 -25.79 -7.55
C HIS A 97 -4.90 -24.68 -7.44
N GLN A 98 -3.75 -25.00 -6.84
CA GLN A 98 -2.50 -24.30 -7.18
C GLN A 98 -1.94 -24.97 -8.44
N SER A 99 -2.27 -24.42 -9.60
CA SER A 99 -1.33 -24.57 -10.73
C SER A 99 -0.11 -23.70 -10.37
N PRO A 100 1.13 -24.15 -10.58
CA PRO A 100 2.33 -23.36 -10.29
C PRO A 100 2.45 -22.23 -11.32
N SER A 101 1.59 -21.22 -11.23
CA SER A 101 1.76 -19.96 -11.93
C SER A 101 2.74 -19.13 -11.12
N VAL A 102 3.91 -18.86 -11.71
CA VAL A 102 5.00 -18.01 -11.21
C VAL A 102 4.50 -16.97 -10.18
N SER A 103 4.68 -17.29 -8.89
CA SER A 103 4.40 -16.41 -7.75
C SER A 103 5.47 -15.31 -7.62
N GLY A 104 5.97 -14.82 -8.76
CA GLY A 104 7.12 -13.95 -8.84
C GLY A 104 6.72 -12.54 -9.23
N VAL A 105 7.28 -11.57 -8.53
CA VAL A 105 7.45 -10.19 -9.02
C VAL A 105 8.50 -10.14 -10.16
N ASP A 106 9.10 -11.28 -10.50
CA ASP A 106 9.98 -11.47 -11.65
C ASP A 106 9.22 -11.41 -12.98
N LEU A 107 8.86 -10.19 -13.36
CA LEU A 107 8.27 -9.86 -14.65
C LEU A 107 9.39 -9.59 -15.66
N PRO A 108 9.20 -9.94 -16.93
CA PRO A 108 10.23 -9.70 -17.92
C PRO A 108 10.33 -8.18 -18.24
N TRP A 109 11.57 -7.68 -18.26
CA TRP A 109 11.91 -6.25 -18.34
C TRP A 109 12.10 -5.78 -19.78
N ALA A 110 11.02 -5.80 -20.56
CA ALA A 110 10.97 -5.29 -21.93
C ALA A 110 9.71 -4.44 -22.15
N GLY A 111 9.80 -3.37 -22.94
CA GLY A 111 8.73 -2.40 -23.14
C GLY A 111 7.39 -3.01 -23.58
N ALA A 112 7.37 -3.82 -24.64
CA ALA A 112 6.14 -4.44 -25.14
C ALA A 112 5.47 -5.36 -24.10
N GLN A 113 6.26 -6.07 -23.29
CA GLN A 113 5.75 -6.94 -22.23
C GLN A 113 5.25 -6.12 -21.04
N THR A 114 5.93 -5.01 -20.71
CA THR A 114 5.47 -4.06 -19.69
C THR A 114 4.09 -3.51 -20.03
N VAL A 115 3.88 -3.08 -21.28
CA VAL A 115 2.58 -2.61 -21.78
C VAL A 115 1.51 -3.70 -21.66
N GLY A 116 1.81 -4.93 -22.08
CA GLY A 116 0.89 -6.06 -21.96
C GLY A 116 0.47 -6.34 -20.51
N LEU A 117 1.43 -6.34 -19.59
CA LEU A 117 1.20 -6.59 -18.16
C LEU A 117 0.38 -5.47 -17.49
N ILE A 118 0.66 -4.21 -17.81
CA ILE A 118 -0.13 -3.07 -17.30
C ILE A 118 -1.56 -3.16 -17.83
N SER A 119 -1.75 -3.46 -19.13
CA SER A 119 -3.07 -3.56 -19.75
C SER A 119 -3.88 -4.68 -19.13
N GLU A 120 -3.30 -5.87 -18.98
CA GLU A 120 -3.98 -7.03 -18.38
C GLU A 120 -4.38 -6.75 -16.92
N PHE A 121 -3.46 -6.18 -16.14
CA PHE A 121 -3.70 -5.92 -14.72
C PHE A 121 -4.72 -4.80 -14.50
N SER A 122 -4.58 -3.67 -15.19
CA SER A 122 -5.52 -2.54 -15.09
C SER A 122 -6.92 -2.93 -15.57
N ARG A 123 -7.04 -3.66 -16.68
CA ARG A 123 -8.32 -4.20 -17.18
C ARG A 123 -8.95 -5.14 -16.16
N SER A 124 -8.16 -6.05 -15.60
CA SER A 124 -8.64 -6.97 -14.57
C SER A 124 -9.14 -6.18 -13.37
N ASP A 125 -8.35 -5.27 -12.80
CA ASP A 125 -8.75 -4.44 -11.65
C ASP A 125 -10.05 -3.63 -11.90
N LEU A 126 -10.27 -3.14 -13.13
CA LEU A 126 -11.52 -2.46 -13.52
C LEU A 126 -12.71 -3.42 -13.67
N MET A 127 -12.51 -4.58 -14.31
CA MET A 127 -13.56 -5.58 -14.57
C MET A 127 -13.95 -6.37 -13.31
N LEU A 128 -13.00 -6.55 -12.39
CA LEU A 128 -13.18 -7.26 -11.13
C LEU A 128 -14.14 -6.55 -10.18
N ALA A 129 -14.43 -5.26 -10.40
CA ALA A 129 -15.51 -4.56 -9.70
C ALA A 129 -16.92 -5.07 -10.07
N ARG A 130 -17.07 -5.99 -11.04
CA ARG A 130 -18.38 -6.55 -11.45
C ARG A 130 -18.53 -8.08 -11.37
N ARG A 131 -17.49 -8.91 -11.51
CA ARG A 131 -17.67 -10.38 -11.67
C ARG A 131 -16.49 -11.28 -11.23
N GLY A 132 -15.89 -11.06 -10.06
CA GLY A 132 -15.14 -12.09 -9.29
C GLY A 132 -14.32 -13.11 -10.09
N PHE A 133 -13.51 -12.63 -11.05
CA PHE A 133 -12.71 -13.51 -11.92
C PHE A 133 -11.41 -13.90 -11.23
N LEU A 134 -11.10 -15.19 -11.31
CA LEU A 134 -9.87 -15.85 -10.84
C LEU A 134 -8.71 -15.54 -11.80
N GLY A 135 -8.12 -14.34 -11.69
CA GLY A 135 -6.92 -13.95 -12.41
C GLY A 135 -5.74 -13.76 -11.46
N THR A 136 -4.84 -14.75 -11.40
CA THR A 136 -3.60 -14.83 -10.58
C THR A 136 -3.76 -14.56 -9.09
N SER A 137 -3.40 -15.53 -8.25
CA SER A 137 -3.19 -15.31 -6.82
C SER A 137 -2.14 -14.21 -6.62
N LEU A 138 -2.60 -12.98 -6.36
CA LEU A 138 -1.74 -11.85 -6.02
C LEU A 138 -1.21 -12.10 -4.61
N SER A 139 0.01 -12.62 -4.54
CA SER A 139 0.74 -12.77 -3.28
C SER A 139 1.71 -11.62 -3.12
N LEU A 140 1.89 -11.15 -1.88
CA LEU A 140 2.95 -10.20 -1.56
C LEU A 140 4.31 -10.90 -1.66
N ALA A 141 5.18 -10.40 -2.52
CA ALA A 141 6.58 -10.80 -2.57
C ALA A 141 7.38 -10.14 -1.45
N ALA A 142 8.44 -10.83 -1.07
CA ALA A 142 9.25 -10.52 0.10
C ALA A 142 10.67 -11.09 -0.03
N GLY A 143 11.65 -10.41 0.53
CA GLY A 143 13.04 -10.82 0.54
C GLY A 143 13.60 -10.88 -0.89
N PRO A 144 14.42 -11.88 -1.20
CA PRO A 144 15.01 -12.03 -2.54
C PRO A 144 13.97 -12.01 -3.67
N SER A 145 12.78 -12.59 -3.46
CA SER A 145 11.70 -12.62 -4.46
C SER A 145 11.15 -11.25 -4.85
N LEU A 146 11.36 -10.23 -4.00
CA LEU A 146 11.05 -8.85 -4.28
C LEU A 146 12.28 -8.08 -4.76
N ILE A 147 13.42 -8.24 -4.08
CA ILE A 147 14.61 -7.40 -4.30
C ILE A 147 15.33 -7.73 -5.62
N GLU A 148 15.55 -9.01 -5.92
CA GLU A 148 16.34 -9.41 -7.11
C GLU A 148 15.72 -8.93 -8.43
N PRO A 149 14.38 -9.02 -8.65
CA PRO A 149 13.77 -8.43 -9.83
C PRO A 149 14.00 -6.92 -9.91
N MET A 150 13.87 -6.18 -8.80
CA MET A 150 13.98 -4.72 -8.80
C MET A 150 15.37 -4.23 -9.16
N GLN A 151 16.43 -4.99 -8.84
CA GLN A 151 17.80 -4.64 -9.23
C GLN A 151 17.98 -4.50 -10.75
N ARG A 152 17.16 -5.18 -11.55
CA ARG A 152 17.19 -5.08 -13.02
C ARG A 152 16.78 -3.70 -13.52
N TRP A 153 16.16 -2.87 -12.69
CA TRP A 153 15.92 -1.46 -12.99
C TRP A 153 17.20 -0.69 -13.34
N LEU A 154 18.34 -1.04 -12.71
CA LEU A 154 19.63 -0.40 -12.97
C LEU A 154 20.23 -0.74 -14.33
N VAL A 155 19.84 -1.87 -14.92
CA VAL A 155 20.39 -2.34 -16.19
C VAL A 155 19.87 -1.42 -17.31
N PRO A 156 20.74 -0.77 -18.10
CA PRO A 156 20.29 0.09 -19.20
C PRO A 156 19.35 -0.66 -20.16
N VAL A 157 18.30 0.01 -20.63
CA VAL A 157 17.48 -0.52 -21.73
C VAL A 157 18.36 -0.55 -22.97
N PRO A 158 18.52 -1.70 -23.65
CA PRO A 158 19.27 -1.75 -24.90
C PRO A 158 18.67 -0.73 -25.86
N ALA A 159 19.51 0.13 -26.46
CA ALA A 159 19.04 0.99 -27.54
C ALA A 159 18.42 0.09 -28.61
N SER A 160 17.14 0.29 -28.94
CA SER A 160 16.56 -0.38 -30.09
C SER A 160 17.46 -0.06 -31.27
N GLN A 161 18.11 -1.07 -31.85
CA GLN A 161 18.93 -0.88 -33.04
C GLN A 161 18.02 -0.32 -34.13
N GLY A 162 18.08 0.99 -34.34
CA GLY A 162 17.32 1.66 -35.37
C GLY A 162 17.88 1.28 -36.73
N GLY A 163 16.98 0.88 -37.64
CA GLY A 163 17.21 1.06 -39.08
C GLY A 163 17.04 -0.18 -39.96
N ALA A 164 15.81 -0.58 -40.20
CA ALA A 164 15.40 -0.88 -41.57
C ALA A 164 14.33 0.14 -41.94
N GLU A 165 14.57 0.94 -42.98
CA GLU A 165 13.59 1.86 -43.56
C GLU A 165 12.36 1.05 -43.98
N GLU A 166 11.26 1.13 -43.22
CA GLU A 166 9.97 0.61 -43.66
C GLU A 166 9.10 1.75 -44.22
N PRO A 167 8.62 1.63 -45.47
CA PRO A 167 8.12 2.76 -46.24
C PRO A 167 6.67 3.13 -45.89
N ASP A 168 6.44 4.43 -45.72
CA ASP A 168 5.22 5.23 -45.99
C ASP A 168 3.84 4.77 -45.40
N ARG A 169 3.75 3.64 -44.70
CA ARG A 169 2.51 3.15 -44.05
C ARG A 169 2.30 3.71 -42.64
N LEU A 170 3.37 4.12 -41.94
CA LEU A 170 3.35 4.73 -40.60
C LEU A 170 2.83 6.19 -40.57
N ARG A 171 2.38 6.74 -41.70
CA ARG A 171 1.84 8.11 -41.78
C ARG A 171 0.33 8.20 -41.54
N ARG A 172 -0.40 7.08 -41.55
CA ARG A 172 -1.88 7.06 -41.51
C ARG A 172 -2.51 6.65 -40.18
N HIS A 173 -1.74 6.19 -39.20
CA HIS A 173 -2.25 5.94 -37.85
C HIS A 173 -2.18 7.23 -37.02
N ALA A 174 -3.25 7.53 -36.29
CA ALA A 174 -3.46 8.78 -35.57
C ALA A 174 -2.29 9.05 -34.61
N ARG A 175 -1.36 9.91 -35.03
CA ARG A 175 -0.22 10.30 -34.20
C ARG A 175 -0.76 11.20 -33.10
N LEU A 176 -0.59 10.81 -31.84
CA LEU A 176 -0.88 11.67 -30.69
C LEU A 176 -0.20 13.02 -30.90
N SER A 177 -1.02 14.06 -30.92
CA SER A 177 -0.56 15.43 -31.01
C SER A 177 0.11 15.84 -29.70
N LYS A 178 0.98 16.85 -29.77
CA LYS A 178 1.60 17.42 -28.56
C LYS A 178 0.55 17.87 -27.53
N PRO A 179 -0.54 18.57 -27.90
CA PRO A 179 -1.60 18.94 -26.94
C PRO A 179 -2.28 17.76 -26.26
N GLU A 180 -2.50 16.64 -26.96
CA GLU A 180 -3.08 15.43 -26.35
C GLU A 180 -2.13 14.82 -25.31
N LEU A 181 -0.84 14.76 -25.62
CA LEU A 181 0.19 14.32 -24.66
C LEU A 181 0.28 15.24 -23.43
N ASP A 182 0.28 16.56 -23.66
CA ASP A 182 0.31 17.56 -22.59
C ASP A 182 -0.96 17.44 -21.70
N LEU A 183 -2.11 17.11 -22.30
CA LEU A 183 -3.36 16.86 -21.57
C LEU A 183 -3.25 15.61 -20.68
N LEU A 184 -2.69 14.50 -21.18
CA LEU A 184 -2.47 13.29 -20.39
C LEU A 184 -1.56 13.56 -19.18
N GLU A 185 -0.47 14.29 -19.38
CA GLU A 185 0.44 14.68 -18.30
C GLU A 185 -0.26 15.58 -17.26
N SER A 186 -1.03 16.57 -17.70
CA SER A 186 -1.79 17.45 -16.80
C SER A 186 -2.89 16.72 -16.02
N THR A 187 -3.49 15.69 -16.63
CA THR A 187 -4.52 14.86 -16.00
C THR A 187 -3.93 14.05 -14.85
N THR A 188 -2.69 13.55 -15.00
CA THR A 188 -1.98 12.86 -13.93
C THR A 188 -1.69 13.76 -12.73
N VAL A 189 -1.31 15.02 -12.98
CA VAL A 189 -1.14 16.04 -11.92
C VAL A 189 -2.46 16.27 -11.18
N MET A 190 -3.56 16.43 -11.92
CA MET A 190 -4.89 16.61 -11.33
C MET A 190 -5.31 15.40 -10.46
N PHE A 191 -5.02 14.17 -10.89
CA PHE A 191 -5.30 12.99 -10.08
C PHE A 191 -4.50 12.96 -8.77
N ARG A 192 -3.23 13.36 -8.78
CA ARG A 192 -2.43 13.48 -7.55
C ARG A 192 -2.98 14.53 -6.60
N GLN A 193 -3.35 15.70 -7.11
CA GLN A 193 -3.99 16.75 -6.31
C GLN A 193 -5.29 16.26 -5.66
N TRP A 194 -6.11 15.52 -6.40
CA TRP A 194 -7.34 14.93 -5.85
C TRP A 194 -7.06 13.86 -4.78
N ASP A 195 -6.02 13.02 -4.93
CA ASP A 195 -5.64 12.08 -3.87
C ASP A 195 -5.13 12.80 -2.62
N ALA A 196 -4.33 13.87 -2.78
CA ALA A 196 -3.85 14.67 -1.65
C ALA A 196 -5.02 15.26 -0.84
N GLN A 197 -6.02 15.81 -1.52
CA GLN A 197 -7.20 16.45 -0.92
C GLN A 197 -8.15 15.47 -0.21
N CYS A 198 -8.50 14.37 -0.86
CA CYS A 198 -9.57 13.49 -0.37
C CYS A 198 -9.04 12.25 0.36
N GLY A 199 -7.84 11.78 0.00
CA GLY A 199 -7.26 10.51 0.42
C GLY A 199 -8.16 9.29 0.16
N GLY A 200 -7.68 8.11 0.55
CA GLY A 200 -8.55 6.95 0.78
C GLY A 200 -9.15 6.29 -0.47
N GLY A 201 -8.47 6.36 -1.61
CA GLY A 201 -8.87 5.63 -2.81
C GLY A 201 -10.13 6.19 -3.51
N LEU A 202 -10.68 7.31 -3.06
CA LEU A 202 -11.75 8.01 -3.78
C LEU A 202 -11.22 8.36 -5.17
N ARG A 203 -11.89 7.87 -6.23
CA ARG A 203 -11.46 7.97 -7.64
C ARG A 203 -10.33 7.04 -8.10
N ARG A 204 -9.92 6.03 -7.32
CA ARG A 204 -8.93 5.01 -7.77
C ARG A 204 -9.33 4.39 -9.11
N LYS A 205 -10.62 4.15 -9.33
CA LYS A 205 -11.13 3.61 -10.62
C LYS A 205 -10.88 4.54 -11.80
N ALA A 206 -10.91 5.85 -11.59
CA ALA A 206 -10.61 6.82 -12.64
C ALA A 206 -9.12 6.80 -13.00
N VAL A 207 -8.24 6.74 -11.98
CA VAL A 207 -6.78 6.61 -12.18
C VAL A 207 -6.45 5.34 -12.96
N VAL A 208 -7.02 4.20 -12.55
CA VAL A 208 -6.79 2.92 -13.26
C VAL A 208 -7.39 2.93 -14.66
N GLY A 209 -8.53 3.60 -14.86
CA GLY A 209 -9.11 3.83 -16.19
C GLY A 209 -8.19 4.62 -17.11
N GLN A 210 -7.63 5.73 -16.61
CA GLN A 210 -6.66 6.53 -17.35
C GLN A 210 -5.38 5.75 -17.66
N LEU A 211 -4.90 4.96 -16.69
CA LEU A 211 -3.76 4.08 -16.90
C LEU A 211 -4.04 3.08 -18.03
N HIS A 212 -5.24 2.49 -18.05
CA HIS A 212 -5.65 1.56 -19.11
C HIS A 212 -5.64 2.25 -20.48
N GLU A 213 -6.22 3.43 -20.59
CA GLU A 213 -6.26 4.23 -21.83
C GLU A 213 -4.85 4.59 -22.32
N VAL A 214 -3.97 5.08 -21.45
CA VAL A 214 -2.56 5.38 -21.78
C VAL A 214 -1.83 4.11 -22.24
N THR A 215 -2.18 2.96 -21.65
CA THR A 215 -1.58 1.68 -22.04
C THR A 215 -2.06 1.21 -23.40
N ASP A 216 -3.34 1.44 -23.75
CA ASP A 216 -3.86 1.16 -25.10
C ASP A 216 -3.12 2.02 -26.15
N LEU A 217 -2.85 3.29 -25.85
CA LEU A 217 -2.03 4.16 -26.72
C LEU A 217 -0.58 3.64 -26.90
N LEU A 218 -0.02 3.00 -25.87
CA LEU A 218 1.30 2.36 -25.91
C LEU A 218 1.32 1.02 -26.67
N GLN A 219 0.18 0.39 -26.94
CA GLN A 219 0.09 -0.80 -27.78
C GLN A 219 0.21 -0.46 -29.28
N GLU A 220 -0.05 0.79 -29.65
CA GLU A 220 0.13 1.27 -31.01
C GLU A 220 1.59 1.69 -31.27
N PRO A 221 2.10 1.59 -32.51
CA PRO A 221 3.44 2.08 -32.84
C PRO A 221 3.57 3.59 -32.62
N GLN A 222 4.40 3.98 -31.65
CA GLN A 222 4.69 5.39 -31.33
C GLN A 222 6.13 5.77 -31.70
N PRO A 223 6.38 7.02 -32.13
CA PRO A 223 7.74 7.57 -32.19
C PRO A 223 8.40 7.51 -30.81
N GLU A 224 9.71 7.22 -30.74
CA GLU A 224 10.44 7.07 -29.47
C GLU A 224 10.22 8.24 -28.48
N PRO A 225 10.23 9.53 -28.88
CA PRO A 225 9.98 10.63 -27.94
C PRO A 225 8.56 10.63 -27.36
N VAL A 226 7.57 10.18 -28.14
CA VAL A 226 6.16 10.06 -27.70
C VAL A 226 6.03 8.87 -26.76
N ALA A 227 6.63 7.73 -27.12
CA ALA A 227 6.62 6.52 -26.29
C ALA A 227 7.22 6.77 -24.90
N LYS A 228 8.36 7.46 -24.81
CA LYS A 228 8.99 7.80 -23.51
C LYS A 228 8.07 8.64 -22.62
N ARG A 229 7.39 9.64 -23.20
CA ARG A 229 6.41 10.47 -22.46
C ARG A 229 5.21 9.66 -22.00
N LEU A 230 4.66 8.80 -22.87
CA LEU A 230 3.55 7.91 -22.48
C LEU A 230 3.96 6.92 -21.39
N PHE A 231 5.16 6.33 -21.47
CA PHE A 231 5.68 5.48 -20.40
C PHE A 231 5.86 6.23 -19.09
N LYS A 232 6.27 7.50 -19.12
CA LYS A 232 6.31 8.36 -17.93
C LYS A 232 4.92 8.56 -17.33
N VAL A 233 3.93 8.89 -18.15
CA VAL A 233 2.53 9.02 -17.72
C VAL A 233 2.01 7.71 -17.12
N ALA A 234 2.26 6.58 -17.79
CA ALA A 234 1.88 5.26 -17.31
C ALA A 234 2.54 4.92 -15.97
N ALA A 235 3.84 5.24 -15.80
CA ALA A 235 4.56 5.04 -14.56
C ALA A 235 3.97 5.85 -13.41
N GLU A 236 3.68 7.13 -13.64
CA GLU A 236 3.08 8.01 -12.64
C GLU A 236 1.65 7.58 -12.26
N LEU A 237 0.82 7.17 -13.22
CA LEU A 237 -0.54 6.68 -12.95
C LEU A 237 -0.53 5.31 -12.25
N ALA A 238 0.39 4.42 -12.61
CA ALA A 238 0.57 3.14 -11.94
C ALA A 238 1.08 3.33 -10.50
N GLU A 239 2.02 4.25 -10.27
CA GLU A 239 2.49 4.61 -8.93
C GLU A 239 1.32 5.12 -8.08
N LEU A 240 0.52 6.05 -8.61
CA LEU A 240 -0.65 6.59 -7.91
C LEU A 240 -1.71 5.52 -7.64
N ALA A 241 -1.99 4.63 -8.59
CA ALA A 241 -2.89 3.49 -8.38
C ALA A 241 -2.37 2.55 -7.27
N GLY A 242 -1.05 2.35 -7.22
CA GLY A 242 -0.37 1.61 -6.16
C GLY A 242 -0.51 2.30 -4.80
N TRP A 243 -0.27 3.61 -4.74
CA TRP A 243 -0.39 4.42 -3.53
C TRP A 243 -1.81 4.41 -2.97
N MET A 244 -2.81 4.62 -3.83
CA MET A 244 -4.22 4.59 -3.45
C MET A 244 -4.64 3.19 -2.97
N SER A 245 -4.12 2.12 -3.59
CA SER A 245 -4.36 0.74 -3.17
C SER A 245 -3.72 0.46 -1.80
N TYR A 246 -2.51 0.98 -1.57
CA TYR A 246 -1.80 0.90 -0.30
C TYR A 246 -2.57 1.63 0.82
N ASP A 247 -3.14 2.81 0.53
CA ASP A 247 -3.88 3.62 1.51
C ASP A 247 -5.18 2.98 1.99
N ILE A 248 -5.83 2.16 1.14
CA ILE A 248 -7.06 1.42 1.46
C ILE A 248 -6.82 -0.03 1.88
N GLY A 249 -5.57 -0.48 1.98
CA GLY A 249 -5.20 -1.80 2.50
C GLY A 249 -5.07 -2.93 1.48
N LEU A 250 -5.18 -2.66 0.18
CA LEU A 250 -4.99 -3.65 -0.88
C LEU A 250 -3.50 -3.87 -1.15
N GLN A 251 -2.79 -4.45 -0.18
CA GLN A 251 -1.33 -4.57 -0.20
C GLN A 251 -0.78 -5.33 -1.41
N PRO A 252 -1.30 -6.52 -1.80
CA PRO A 252 -0.81 -7.22 -2.99
C PRO A 252 -1.03 -6.42 -4.28
N THR A 253 -2.19 -5.77 -4.41
CA THR A 253 -2.52 -4.91 -5.55
C THR A 253 -1.59 -3.70 -5.63
N ALA A 254 -1.31 -3.07 -4.48
CA ALA A 254 -0.37 -1.96 -4.39
C ALA A 254 1.03 -2.36 -4.85
N GLN A 255 1.55 -3.48 -4.34
CA GLN A 255 2.88 -3.98 -4.73
C GLN A 255 2.96 -4.24 -6.23
N LYS A 256 1.92 -4.86 -6.81
CA LYS A 256 1.87 -5.14 -8.24
C LYS A 256 1.90 -3.86 -9.07
N TYR A 257 1.12 -2.84 -8.69
CA TYR A 257 1.15 -1.54 -9.36
C TYR A 257 2.50 -0.83 -9.24
N PHE A 258 3.15 -0.86 -8.07
CA PHE A 258 4.48 -0.27 -7.92
C PHE A 258 5.53 -0.96 -8.79
N VAL A 259 5.49 -2.30 -8.89
CA VAL A 259 6.37 -3.06 -9.79
C VAL A 259 6.14 -2.62 -11.24
N LEU A 260 4.88 -2.57 -11.69
CA LEU A 260 4.55 -2.13 -13.04
C LEU A 260 4.98 -0.69 -13.31
N ALA A 261 4.82 0.20 -12.33
CA ALA A 261 5.28 1.57 -12.40
C ALA A 261 6.80 1.65 -12.57
N LEU A 262 7.57 0.83 -11.83
CA LEU A 262 9.03 0.82 -11.92
C LEU A 262 9.49 0.37 -13.30
N HIS A 263 8.85 -0.66 -13.87
CA HIS A 263 9.10 -1.08 -15.25
C HIS A 263 8.81 0.05 -16.25
N ALA A 264 7.66 0.72 -16.15
CA ALA A 264 7.32 1.83 -17.02
C ALA A 264 8.29 3.02 -16.86
N SER A 265 8.75 3.34 -15.65
CA SER A 265 9.74 4.38 -15.40
C SER A 265 11.08 4.09 -16.08
N LYS A 266 11.45 2.79 -16.15
CA LYS A 266 12.65 2.33 -16.84
C LYS A 266 12.54 2.54 -18.35
N GLU A 267 11.42 2.18 -18.95
CA GLU A 267 11.15 2.37 -20.38
C GLU A 267 11.07 3.87 -20.74
N ALA A 268 10.58 4.71 -19.82
CA ALA A 268 10.64 6.17 -19.96
C ALA A 268 12.07 6.74 -19.86
N GLY A 269 13.01 6.00 -19.26
CA GLY A 269 14.34 6.48 -18.92
C GLY A 269 14.36 7.47 -17.75
N ASP A 270 13.28 7.54 -16.95
CA ASP A 270 13.12 8.50 -15.85
C ASP A 270 13.59 7.87 -14.52
N ARG A 271 14.90 7.98 -14.27
CA ARG A 271 15.55 7.46 -13.04
C ARG A 271 15.05 8.15 -11.76
N PRO A 272 14.85 9.48 -11.72
CA PRO A 272 14.23 10.12 -10.57
C PRO A 272 12.85 9.55 -10.23
N LEU A 273 11.97 9.36 -11.22
CA LEU A 273 10.66 8.75 -11.01
C LEU A 273 10.76 7.31 -10.50
N GLY A 274 11.67 6.51 -11.06
CA GLY A 274 11.93 5.14 -10.57
C GLY A 274 12.39 5.10 -9.11
N SER A 275 13.22 6.05 -8.67
CA SER A 275 13.65 6.16 -7.26
C SER A 275 12.49 6.49 -6.32
N TYR A 276 11.55 7.32 -6.77
CA TYR A 276 10.33 7.62 -6.02
C TYR A 276 9.44 6.38 -5.89
N ILE A 277 9.24 5.63 -6.96
CA ILE A 277 8.47 4.37 -6.93
C ILE A 277 9.09 3.36 -5.95
N LEU A 278 10.42 3.22 -5.95
CA LEU A 278 11.13 2.38 -4.98
C LEU A 278 10.95 2.87 -3.54
N SER A 279 10.85 4.19 -3.33
CA SER A 279 10.53 4.76 -2.01
C SER A 279 9.10 4.42 -1.56
N SER A 280 8.12 4.40 -2.48
CA SER A 280 6.74 3.94 -2.20
C SER A 280 6.72 2.46 -1.82
N MET A 281 7.48 1.62 -2.53
CA MET A 281 7.67 0.21 -2.16
C MET A 281 8.34 0.06 -0.80
N SER A 282 9.38 0.83 -0.50
CA SER A 282 10.05 0.82 0.80
C SER A 282 9.09 1.18 1.94
N ARG A 283 8.25 2.20 1.76
CA ARG A 283 7.23 2.60 2.72
C ARG A 283 6.19 1.49 2.95
N GLN A 284 5.81 0.77 1.90
CA GLN A 284 4.99 -0.44 2.02
C GLN A 284 5.70 -1.50 2.88
N MET A 285 6.98 -1.78 2.63
CA MET A 285 7.73 -2.79 3.41
C MET A 285 7.90 -2.40 4.87
N ILE A 286 8.11 -1.11 5.19
CA ILE A 286 8.10 -0.60 6.57
C ILE A 286 6.75 -0.86 7.23
N HIS A 287 5.64 -0.58 6.53
CA HIS A 287 4.30 -0.81 7.05
C HIS A 287 4.01 -2.29 7.33
N LEU A 288 4.55 -3.18 6.50
CA LEU A 288 4.45 -4.63 6.65
C LEU A 288 5.46 -5.21 7.67
N GLY A 289 6.24 -4.38 8.36
CA GLY A 289 7.20 -4.82 9.38
C GLY A 289 8.44 -5.50 8.79
N ARG A 290 8.84 -5.13 7.58
CA ARG A 290 9.98 -5.71 6.85
C ARG A 290 11.04 -4.64 6.52
N PRO A 291 11.75 -4.12 7.55
CA PRO A 291 12.67 -3.01 7.37
C PRO A 291 13.90 -3.39 6.52
N ASP A 292 14.33 -4.65 6.50
CA ASP A 292 15.47 -5.10 5.68
C ASP A 292 15.21 -4.89 4.18
N ASP A 293 14.05 -5.34 3.70
CA ASP A 293 13.64 -5.10 2.31
C ASP A 293 13.45 -3.61 2.03
N ALA A 294 12.89 -2.87 2.98
CA ALA A 294 12.72 -1.44 2.84
C ALA A 294 14.06 -0.72 2.63
N LEU A 295 15.11 -1.15 3.34
CA LEU A 295 16.45 -0.60 3.23
C LEU A 295 17.08 -0.93 1.88
N GLU A 296 16.99 -2.20 1.44
CA GLU A 296 17.51 -2.64 0.14
C GLU A 296 16.88 -1.85 -1.02
N LEU A 297 15.56 -1.63 -0.98
CA LEU A 297 14.86 -0.82 -1.98
C LEU A 297 15.35 0.64 -2.00
N ILE A 298 15.64 1.22 -0.83
CA ILE A 298 16.15 2.60 -0.73
C ILE A 298 17.60 2.71 -1.20
N HIS A 299 18.45 1.74 -0.87
CA HIS A 299 19.82 1.71 -1.39
C HIS A 299 19.84 1.56 -2.91
N LEU A 300 18.94 0.73 -3.45
CA LEU A 300 18.72 0.63 -4.89
C LEU A 300 18.29 1.98 -5.48
N ALA A 301 17.32 2.67 -4.87
CA ALA A 301 16.82 3.97 -5.31
C ALA A 301 17.91 5.06 -5.30
N GLN A 302 18.67 5.16 -4.20
CA GLN A 302 19.77 6.11 -4.05
C GLN A 302 20.86 5.84 -5.09
N TYR A 303 21.26 4.57 -5.28
CA TYR A 303 22.27 4.22 -6.27
C TYR A 303 21.81 4.53 -7.70
N GLY A 304 20.58 4.16 -8.06
CA GLY A 304 20.05 4.31 -9.41
C GLY A 304 19.72 5.74 -9.81
N SER A 305 19.58 6.66 -8.86
CA SER A 305 19.27 8.08 -9.11
C SER A 305 20.38 9.06 -8.72
N ARG A 306 21.54 8.57 -8.28
CA ARG A 306 22.65 9.38 -7.73
C ARG A 306 23.14 10.54 -8.63
N GLU A 307 22.96 10.44 -9.94
CA GLU A 307 23.39 11.44 -10.93
C GLU A 307 22.26 12.38 -11.37
N THR A 308 21.01 12.10 -10.98
CA THR A 308 19.81 12.77 -11.52
C THR A 308 18.81 13.22 -10.44
N ALA A 309 18.93 12.75 -9.21
CA ALA A 309 18.01 13.12 -8.13
C ALA A 309 18.18 14.60 -7.74
N THR A 310 17.06 15.30 -7.58
CA THR A 310 17.07 16.64 -6.98
C THR A 310 17.37 16.55 -5.48
N PRO A 311 17.83 17.63 -4.82
CA PRO A 311 18.02 17.64 -3.38
C PRO A 311 16.77 17.19 -2.59
N ARG A 312 15.57 17.58 -3.04
CA ARG A 312 14.31 17.15 -2.39
C ARG A 312 14.10 15.64 -2.51
N ALA A 313 14.28 15.07 -3.70
CA ALA A 313 14.16 13.63 -3.91
C ALA A 313 15.20 12.86 -3.08
N GLN A 314 16.44 13.33 -3.05
CA GLN A 314 17.50 12.71 -2.26
C GLN A 314 17.25 12.78 -0.75
N ALA A 315 16.73 13.92 -0.25
CA ALA A 315 16.34 14.07 1.15
C ALA A 315 15.22 13.08 1.55
N MET A 316 14.22 12.89 0.68
CA MET A 316 13.18 11.88 0.89
C MET A 316 13.76 10.47 1.00
N LEU A 317 14.73 10.11 0.15
CA LEU A 317 15.38 8.80 0.23
C LEU A 317 16.14 8.61 1.54
N TYR A 318 16.85 9.64 2.03
CA TYR A 318 17.51 9.58 3.35
C TYR A 318 16.51 9.48 4.51
N ALA A 319 15.37 10.16 4.43
CA ALA A 319 14.31 10.04 5.44
C ALA A 319 13.73 8.60 5.47
N MET A 320 13.52 7.97 4.32
CA MET A 320 13.10 6.56 4.25
C MET A 320 14.18 5.59 4.74
N GLU A 321 15.46 5.87 4.48
CA GLU A 321 16.57 5.11 5.05
C GLU A 321 16.57 5.17 6.58
N ALA A 322 16.32 6.36 7.16
CA ALA A 322 16.17 6.52 8.61
C ALA A 322 15.01 5.70 9.16
N ARG A 323 13.86 5.67 8.48
CA ARG A 323 12.70 4.84 8.85
C ARG A 323 13.04 3.35 8.86
N ALA A 324 13.76 2.86 7.85
CA ALA A 324 14.19 1.47 7.77
C ALA A 324 15.15 1.12 8.93
N TYR A 325 16.18 1.93 9.17
CA TYR A 325 17.10 1.72 10.29
C TYR A 325 16.41 1.80 11.67
N ALA A 326 15.38 2.62 11.81
CA ALA A 326 14.59 2.69 13.04
C ALA A 326 13.86 1.37 13.32
N GLY A 327 13.25 0.78 12.28
CA GLY A 327 12.62 -0.55 12.36
C GLY A 327 13.60 -1.67 12.72
N MET A 328 14.87 -1.52 12.39
CA MET A 328 15.95 -2.45 12.76
C MET A 328 16.58 -2.16 14.14
N GLY A 329 16.19 -1.08 14.81
CA GLY A 329 16.79 -0.68 16.08
C GLY A 329 18.25 -0.22 15.97
N GLN A 330 18.62 0.48 14.89
CA GLN A 330 20.00 0.95 14.64
C GLN A 330 20.16 2.46 14.90
N PRO A 331 20.27 2.92 16.17
CA PRO A 331 20.13 4.33 16.54
C PRO A 331 21.17 5.25 15.91
N SER A 332 22.44 4.83 15.82
CA SER A 332 23.50 5.64 15.21
C SER A 332 23.25 5.88 13.72
N LYS A 333 22.70 4.87 13.02
CA LYS A 333 22.38 4.99 11.60
C LYS A 333 21.12 5.83 11.37
N VAL A 334 20.11 5.72 12.23
CA VAL A 334 18.94 6.62 12.22
C VAL A 334 19.38 8.08 12.34
N LYS A 335 20.19 8.41 13.35
CA LYS A 335 20.65 9.80 13.56
C LYS A 335 21.44 10.33 12.36
N ARG A 336 22.29 9.49 11.76
CA ARG A 336 23.04 9.86 10.56
C ARG A 336 22.12 10.11 9.38
N ALA A 337 21.18 9.21 9.09
CA ALA A 337 20.28 9.31 7.96
C ALA A 337 19.32 10.51 8.11
N VAL A 338 18.79 10.76 9.32
CA VAL A 338 18.00 11.97 9.63
C VAL A 338 18.79 13.24 9.31
N ARG A 339 20.03 13.33 9.80
CA ARG A 339 20.89 14.49 9.52
C ARG A 339 21.17 14.67 8.03
N MET A 340 21.44 13.58 7.31
CA MET A 340 21.62 13.64 5.86
C MET A 340 20.37 14.14 5.14
N ALA A 341 19.18 13.71 5.58
CA ALA A 341 17.92 14.19 5.03
C ALA A 341 17.73 15.70 5.27
N GLU A 342 18.01 16.18 6.48
CA GLU A 342 17.92 17.60 6.85
C GLU A 342 18.93 18.46 6.08
N ASP A 343 20.20 18.05 6.09
CA ASP A 343 21.29 18.76 5.40
C ASP A 343 20.97 18.84 3.89
N THR A 344 20.58 17.72 3.26
CA THR A 344 20.24 17.69 1.82
C THR A 344 18.96 18.48 1.51
N PHE A 345 17.97 18.48 2.40
CA PHE A 345 16.75 19.29 2.20
C PHE A 345 17.04 20.79 2.30
N SER A 346 18.05 21.20 3.06
CA SER A 346 18.46 22.61 3.16
C SER A 346 19.02 23.17 1.85
N ASP A 347 19.47 22.30 0.94
CA ASP A 347 19.93 22.67 -0.40
C ASP A 347 18.78 22.84 -1.41
N VAL A 348 17.51 22.64 -1.00
CA VAL A 348 16.35 22.82 -1.88
C VAL A 348 16.09 24.31 -2.12
N THR A 349 16.37 24.77 -3.34
CA THR A 349 16.17 26.17 -3.75
C THR A 349 14.70 26.47 -4.07
N PRO A 350 14.08 27.48 -3.43
CA PRO A 350 12.73 27.91 -3.81
C PRO A 350 12.68 28.41 -5.26
N GLY A 351 11.70 27.90 -6.03
CA GLY A 351 11.45 28.35 -7.40
C GLY A 351 12.19 27.58 -8.50
N GLU A 352 13.08 26.64 -8.15
CA GLU A 352 13.59 25.69 -9.14
C GLU A 352 12.48 24.74 -9.61
N PRO A 353 12.38 24.47 -10.93
CA PRO A 353 11.36 23.59 -11.46
C PRO A 353 11.63 22.15 -11.03
N GLU A 354 10.72 21.59 -10.25
CA GLU A 354 10.77 20.18 -9.85
C GLU A 354 9.55 19.42 -10.40
N PRO A 355 9.70 18.11 -10.67
CA PRO A 355 8.57 17.27 -11.04
C PRO A 355 7.44 17.34 -10.01
N ASP A 356 6.20 17.37 -10.48
CA ASP A 356 5.03 17.46 -9.60
C ASP A 356 4.97 16.34 -8.55
N TRP A 357 5.37 15.11 -8.93
CA TRP A 357 5.34 13.95 -8.05
C TRP A 357 6.24 14.05 -6.81
N ILE A 358 7.25 14.94 -6.76
CA ILE A 358 8.09 15.12 -5.55
C ILE A 358 7.62 16.25 -4.64
N ARG A 359 6.66 17.08 -5.09
CA ARG A 359 6.26 18.30 -4.36
C ARG A 359 5.60 18.02 -3.02
N PHE A 360 5.06 16.81 -2.82
CA PHE A 360 4.50 16.41 -1.52
C PHE A 360 5.56 16.37 -0.41
N PHE A 361 6.84 16.13 -0.75
CA PHE A 361 7.91 16.06 0.24
C PHE A 361 8.37 17.46 0.66
N SER A 362 7.55 18.08 1.51
CA SER A 362 7.75 19.42 2.07
C SER A 362 8.53 19.38 3.39
N GLU A 363 8.79 20.55 3.98
CA GLU A 363 9.34 20.65 5.35
C GLU A 363 8.46 19.89 6.36
N ALA A 364 7.13 19.90 6.15
CA ALA A 364 6.19 19.18 7.00
C ALA A 364 6.40 17.65 6.90
N GLU A 365 6.58 17.13 5.68
CA GLU A 365 6.80 15.70 5.45
C GLU A 365 8.19 15.26 5.94
N LEU A 366 9.23 16.08 5.75
CA LEU A 366 10.57 15.81 6.31
C LEU A 366 10.51 15.65 7.83
N ASN A 367 9.89 16.60 8.52
CA ASN A 367 9.71 16.57 9.96
C ASN A 367 8.88 15.35 10.39
N ALA A 368 7.80 15.04 9.66
CA ALA A 368 6.97 13.86 9.91
C ALA A 368 7.77 12.56 9.82
N GLU A 369 8.60 12.38 8.79
CA GLU A 369 9.39 11.17 8.60
C GLU A 369 10.53 11.02 9.62
N ASN A 370 11.20 12.12 9.97
CA ASN A 370 12.22 12.12 11.02
C ASN A 370 11.59 11.80 12.39
N ALA A 371 10.43 12.41 12.68
CA ALA A 371 9.68 12.13 13.89
C ALA A 371 9.24 10.65 13.97
N HIS A 372 8.71 10.11 12.88
CA HIS A 372 8.37 8.71 12.79
C HIS A 372 9.58 7.79 12.99
N SER A 373 10.76 8.16 12.47
CA SER A 373 11.99 7.40 12.69
C SER A 373 12.35 7.33 14.18
N TYR A 374 12.33 8.45 14.89
CA TYR A 374 12.62 8.47 16.32
C TYR A 374 11.56 7.74 17.16
N ARG A 375 10.27 7.89 16.80
CA ARG A 375 9.17 7.15 17.45
C ARG A 375 9.30 5.64 17.26
N ASP A 376 9.54 5.19 16.04
CA ASP A 376 9.67 3.76 15.72
C ASP A 376 10.91 3.17 16.45
N LEU A 377 12.02 3.92 16.48
CA LEU A 377 13.20 3.57 17.27
C LEU A 377 12.92 3.52 18.77
N ALA A 378 12.09 4.43 19.30
CA ALA A 378 11.66 4.39 20.70
C ALA A 378 10.95 3.07 21.02
N TYR A 379 10.03 2.62 20.16
CA TYR A 379 9.33 1.35 20.34
C TYR A 379 10.27 0.15 20.29
N VAL A 380 11.14 0.06 19.27
CA VAL A 380 12.07 -1.06 19.11
C VAL A 380 13.07 -1.12 20.27
N ALA A 381 13.51 0.03 20.78
CA ALA A 381 14.42 0.13 21.93
C ALA A 381 13.71 0.07 23.29
N GLY A 382 12.58 -0.64 23.40
CA GLY A 382 11.90 -0.86 24.68
C GLY A 382 11.19 0.37 25.25
N ARG A 383 10.60 1.21 24.38
CA ARG A 383 9.91 2.48 24.71
C ARG A 383 10.83 3.50 25.39
N SER A 384 12.00 3.69 24.80
CA SER A 384 13.03 4.62 25.31
C SER A 384 12.53 6.07 25.37
N PRO A 385 12.48 6.71 26.55
CA PRO A 385 12.11 8.11 26.70
C PRO A 385 13.04 9.05 25.93
N THR A 386 14.32 8.70 25.79
CA THR A 386 15.31 9.48 25.05
C THR A 386 14.90 9.65 23.59
N TYR A 387 14.43 8.60 22.93
CA TYR A 387 14.02 8.68 21.52
C TYR A 387 12.64 9.30 21.36
N ALA A 388 11.73 9.11 22.33
CA ALA A 388 10.47 9.85 22.36
C ALA A 388 10.70 11.37 22.45
N SER A 389 11.65 11.80 23.29
CA SER A 389 12.05 13.21 23.43
C SER A 389 12.68 13.80 22.17
N LEU A 390 13.34 12.96 21.34
CA LEU A 390 13.81 13.40 20.02
C LEU A 390 12.68 13.48 18.99
N ALA A 391 11.65 12.65 19.12
CA ALA A 391 10.52 12.62 18.19
C ALA A 391 9.56 13.81 18.39
N GLU A 392 9.36 14.24 19.63
CA GLU A 392 8.39 15.30 19.99
C GLU A 392 8.56 16.62 19.23
N PRO A 393 9.73 17.31 19.25
CA PRO A 393 9.85 18.64 18.64
C PRO A 393 9.64 18.61 17.13
N VAL A 394 10.16 17.58 16.46
CA VAL A 394 9.98 17.41 15.00
C VAL A 394 8.56 16.97 14.65
N MET A 395 7.90 16.16 15.49
CA MET A 395 6.48 15.83 15.28
C MET A 395 5.58 17.05 15.47
N ALA A 396 5.83 17.85 16.51
CA ALA A 396 5.11 19.08 16.77
C ALA A 396 5.24 20.06 15.59
N ARG A 397 6.44 20.19 15.01
CA ARG A 397 6.65 20.99 13.81
C ARG A 397 5.88 20.46 12.60
N ALA A 398 5.85 19.15 12.39
CA ALA A 398 5.05 18.54 11.32
C ALA A 398 3.55 18.84 11.49
N VAL A 399 3.00 18.67 12.70
CA VAL A 399 1.61 18.99 13.03
C VAL A 399 1.30 20.47 12.80
N GLU A 400 2.19 21.37 13.22
CA GLU A 400 2.04 22.82 13.02
C GLU A 400 1.95 23.17 11.52
N LEU A 401 2.85 22.60 10.70
CA LEU A 401 2.92 22.88 9.27
C LEU A 401 1.72 22.30 8.52
N PHE A 402 1.36 21.04 8.77
CA PHE A 402 0.17 20.44 8.17
C PHE A 402 -1.13 21.11 8.62
N GLY A 403 -1.19 21.66 9.85
CA GLY A 403 -2.34 22.43 10.31
C GLY A 403 -2.58 23.74 9.55
N LYS A 404 -1.56 24.25 8.83
CA LYS A 404 -1.68 25.42 7.94
C LYS A 404 -2.04 25.04 6.50
N ASP A 405 -2.12 23.75 6.20
CA ASP A 405 -2.34 23.21 4.88
C ASP A 405 -3.72 22.51 4.80
N PRO A 406 -4.74 23.20 4.26
CA PRO A 406 -6.08 22.63 4.18
C PRO A 406 -6.22 21.51 3.14
N GLU A 407 -5.24 21.34 2.25
CA GLU A 407 -5.26 20.33 1.19
C GLU A 407 -4.85 18.96 1.72
N HIS A 408 -3.93 18.87 2.68
CA HIS A 408 -3.35 17.59 3.11
C HIS A 408 -3.98 17.01 4.38
N GLN A 409 -5.32 16.94 4.44
CA GLN A 409 -6.06 16.50 5.63
C GLN A 409 -5.72 15.08 6.09
N ARG A 410 -5.46 14.15 5.16
CA ARG A 410 -5.01 12.79 5.48
C ARG A 410 -3.65 12.80 6.20
N SER A 411 -2.70 13.57 5.69
CA SER A 411 -1.38 13.70 6.31
C SER A 411 -1.48 14.40 7.66
N TYR A 412 -2.33 15.42 7.79
CA TYR A 412 -2.57 16.08 9.06
C TYR A 412 -3.11 15.11 10.12
N ALA A 413 -4.13 14.31 9.78
CA ALA A 413 -4.67 13.28 10.67
C ALA A 413 -3.61 12.26 11.11
N LEU A 414 -2.78 11.78 10.17
CA LEU A 414 -1.68 10.85 10.47
C LEU A 414 -0.65 11.45 11.44
N ASN A 415 -0.33 12.74 11.30
CA ASN A 415 0.64 13.41 12.17
C ASN A 415 0.05 13.76 13.54
N LEU A 416 -1.25 14.10 13.64
CA LEU A 416 -1.94 14.21 14.94
C LEU A 416 -1.91 12.88 15.70
N ILE A 417 -2.20 11.76 15.02
CA ILE A 417 -2.07 10.41 15.60
C ILE A 417 -0.61 10.11 15.95
N GLY A 418 0.33 10.56 15.11
CA GLY A 418 1.76 10.47 15.35
C GLY A 418 2.17 11.14 16.66
N MET A 419 1.72 12.38 16.88
CA MET A 419 1.94 13.14 18.11
C MET A 419 1.27 12.49 19.33
N ALA A 420 0.03 12.00 19.18
CA ALA A 420 -0.63 11.23 20.23
C ALA A 420 0.20 10.02 20.67
N THR A 421 0.80 9.33 19.70
CA THR A 421 1.68 8.18 19.95
C THR A 421 2.98 8.59 20.67
N VAL A 422 3.54 9.77 20.36
CA VAL A 422 4.72 10.31 21.05
C VAL A 422 4.40 10.63 22.52
N HIS A 423 3.28 11.33 22.80
CA HIS A 423 2.83 11.57 24.17
C HIS A 423 2.58 10.26 24.95
N LEU A 424 2.03 9.24 24.28
CA LEU A 424 1.84 7.93 24.90
C LEU A 424 3.18 7.27 25.29
N LEU A 425 4.22 7.40 24.45
CA LEU A 425 5.58 6.95 24.78
C LEU A 425 6.19 7.74 25.95
N GLN A 426 5.82 9.02 26.11
CA GLN A 426 6.25 9.88 27.21
C GLN A 426 5.42 9.66 28.49
N LYS A 427 4.40 8.80 28.46
CA LYS A 427 3.45 8.55 29.56
C LYS A 427 2.59 9.78 29.90
N GLU A 428 2.17 10.51 28.89
CA GLU A 428 1.28 11.67 28.98
C GLU A 428 -0.09 11.34 28.36
N PRO A 429 -0.95 10.57 29.05
CA PRO A 429 -2.19 10.06 28.49
C PRO A 429 -3.21 11.16 28.14
N GLU A 430 -3.24 12.26 28.89
CA GLU A 430 -4.13 13.40 28.62
C GLU A 430 -3.74 14.12 27.31
N ALA A 431 -2.44 14.34 27.10
CA ALA A 431 -1.93 14.94 25.87
C ALA A 431 -2.11 14.01 24.66
N CYS A 432 -1.89 12.70 24.86
CA CYS A 432 -2.22 11.67 23.87
C CYS A 432 -3.70 11.76 23.46
N ALA A 433 -4.60 11.81 24.44
CA ALA A 433 -6.02 11.85 24.19
C ALA A 433 -6.47 13.12 23.46
N ALA A 434 -5.90 14.28 23.82
CA ALA A 434 -6.18 15.54 23.14
C ALA A 434 -5.80 15.50 21.65
N MET A 435 -4.62 14.96 21.32
CA MET A 435 -4.17 14.85 19.93
C MET A 435 -4.99 13.83 19.13
N ALA A 436 -5.27 12.66 19.71
CA ALA A 436 -6.11 11.64 19.07
C ALA A 436 -7.55 12.14 18.84
N GLN A 437 -8.10 12.91 19.78
CA GLN A 437 -9.42 13.52 19.64
C GLN A 437 -9.47 14.53 18.48
N GLN A 438 -8.43 15.35 18.32
CA GLN A 438 -8.33 16.27 17.18
C GLN A 438 -8.24 15.53 15.83
N ALA A 439 -7.70 14.31 15.80
CA ALA A 439 -7.60 13.52 14.58
C ALA A 439 -8.94 12.91 14.13
N ILE A 440 -9.89 12.66 15.03
CA ILE A 440 -11.16 11.96 14.73
C ILE A 440 -11.97 12.61 13.61
N PRO A 441 -12.23 13.94 13.60
CA PRO A 441 -13.00 14.58 12.54
C PRO A 441 -12.40 14.37 11.14
N PHE A 442 -11.07 14.46 11.03
CA PHE A 442 -10.36 14.24 9.77
C PHE A 442 -10.38 12.76 9.37
N ALA A 443 -10.17 11.86 10.33
CA ALA A 443 -10.22 10.41 10.11
C ALA A 443 -11.58 9.93 9.56
N ARG A 444 -12.69 10.59 9.93
CA ARG A 444 -14.03 10.31 9.38
C ARG A 444 -14.21 10.75 7.93
N GLN A 445 -13.55 11.83 7.53
CA GLN A 445 -13.69 12.41 6.20
C GLN A 445 -12.84 11.64 5.17
N VAL A 446 -11.70 11.08 5.60
CA VAL A 446 -10.78 10.35 4.73
C VAL A 446 -11.04 8.84 4.75
N ARG A 447 -11.10 8.21 3.57
CA ARG A 447 -11.29 6.74 3.46
C ARG A 447 -9.96 5.96 3.56
N SER A 448 -9.11 6.28 4.54
CA SER A 448 -7.79 5.66 4.69
C SER A 448 -7.80 4.55 5.74
N GLU A 449 -7.41 3.33 5.34
CA GLU A 449 -7.21 2.22 6.28
C GLU A 449 -6.05 2.54 7.23
N ARG A 450 -4.99 3.17 6.72
CA ARG A 450 -3.81 3.55 7.52
C ARG A 450 -4.17 4.49 8.67
N VAL A 451 -4.99 5.50 8.40
CA VAL A 451 -5.46 6.44 9.44
C VAL A 451 -6.28 5.70 10.49
N ASN A 452 -7.25 4.90 10.06
CA ASN A 452 -8.13 4.15 10.96
C ASN A 452 -7.35 3.16 11.84
N THR A 453 -6.47 2.35 11.24
CA THR A 453 -5.66 1.35 11.95
C THR A 453 -4.71 2.01 12.95
N ARG A 454 -4.05 3.13 12.59
CA ARG A 454 -3.16 3.84 13.52
C ARG A 454 -3.91 4.51 14.66
N LEU A 455 -5.05 5.15 14.37
CA LEU A 455 -5.88 5.79 15.39
C LEU A 455 -6.35 4.75 16.41
N ARG A 456 -6.99 3.67 15.95
CA ARG A 456 -7.46 2.58 16.83
C ARG A 456 -6.34 1.99 17.66
N LYS A 457 -5.22 1.61 17.03
CA LYS A 457 -4.06 1.06 17.75
C LYS A 457 -3.55 2.01 18.85
N THR A 458 -3.55 3.32 18.60
CA THR A 458 -3.13 4.33 19.57
C THR A 458 -4.11 4.40 20.74
N VAL A 459 -5.41 4.49 20.45
CA VAL A 459 -6.47 4.53 21.48
C VAL A 459 -6.52 3.24 22.29
N ASP A 460 -6.42 2.07 21.66
CA ASP A 460 -6.41 0.77 22.33
C ASP A 460 -5.19 0.64 23.27
N THR A 461 -4.03 1.13 22.83
CA THR A 461 -2.82 1.13 23.66
C THR A 461 -2.98 2.07 24.85
N ALA A 462 -3.54 3.27 24.64
CA ALA A 462 -3.82 4.21 25.72
C ALA A 462 -4.83 3.64 26.72
N ALA A 463 -5.94 3.05 26.26
CA ALA A 463 -6.97 2.45 27.12
C ALA A 463 -6.42 1.27 27.94
N ARG A 464 -5.55 0.44 27.33
CA ARG A 464 -4.93 -0.68 28.03
C ARG A 464 -3.97 -0.24 29.14
N GLU A 465 -3.25 0.86 28.94
CA GLU A 465 -2.17 1.29 29.85
C GLU A 465 -2.61 2.36 30.84
N PHE A 466 -3.62 3.15 30.49
CA PHE A 466 -4.10 4.32 31.22
C PHE A 466 -5.64 4.36 31.29
N GLY A 467 -6.30 3.20 31.36
CA GLY A 467 -7.76 3.08 31.33
C GLY A 467 -8.52 3.71 32.50
N GLU A 468 -7.81 4.21 33.52
CA GLU A 468 -8.39 4.97 34.64
C GLU A 468 -8.41 6.50 34.38
N VAL A 469 -7.71 6.97 33.34
CA VAL A 469 -7.63 8.41 32.99
C VAL A 469 -8.91 8.81 32.26
N THR A 470 -9.57 9.87 32.76
CA THR A 470 -10.90 10.29 32.29
C THR A 470 -10.90 10.65 30.80
N GLU A 471 -9.84 11.33 30.34
CA GLU A 471 -9.63 11.74 28.95
C GLU A 471 -9.50 10.53 28.02
N VAL A 472 -8.85 9.46 28.47
CA VAL A 472 -8.67 8.22 27.71
C VAL A 472 -10.00 7.46 27.59
N ILE A 473 -10.77 7.35 28.68
CA ILE A 473 -12.12 6.75 28.66
C ILE A 473 -13.01 7.52 27.67
N ARG A 474 -13.04 8.85 27.78
CA ARG A 474 -13.83 9.70 26.87
C ARG A 474 -13.40 9.54 25.42
N LEU A 475 -12.10 9.43 25.14
CA LEU A 475 -11.58 9.19 23.80
C LEU A 475 -12.07 7.85 23.25
N SER A 476 -12.00 6.78 24.03
CA SER A 476 -12.48 5.45 23.62
C SER A 476 -13.97 5.47 23.29
N ASP A 477 -14.79 6.11 24.12
CA ASP A 477 -16.23 6.28 23.88
C ASP A 477 -16.51 7.11 22.63
N GLU A 478 -15.74 8.18 22.41
CA GLU A 478 -15.87 9.04 21.23
C GLU A 478 -15.51 8.28 19.96
N LEU A 479 -14.42 7.54 19.97
CA LEU A 479 -13.97 6.73 18.84
C LEU A 479 -15.01 5.67 18.49
N ALA A 480 -15.57 4.97 19.49
CA ALA A 480 -16.60 3.96 19.28
C ALA A 480 -17.88 4.56 18.65
N ARG A 481 -18.24 5.79 19.03
CA ARG A 481 -19.43 6.48 18.50
C ARG A 481 -19.23 7.05 17.11
N GLN A 482 -18.08 7.67 16.85
CA GLN A 482 -17.81 8.41 15.62
C GLN A 482 -17.21 7.56 14.50
N LEU A 483 -16.46 6.53 14.87
CA LEU A 483 -15.84 5.56 13.98
C LEU A 483 -16.15 4.15 14.50
N PRO A 484 -17.42 3.72 14.47
CA PRO A 484 -17.78 2.36 14.88
C PRO A 484 -17.03 1.32 14.03
N GLU A 485 -16.68 0.18 14.62
CA GLU A 485 -16.00 -0.92 13.89
C GLU A 485 -16.84 -1.45 12.72
N THR A 486 -18.16 -1.23 12.79
CA THR A 486 -19.13 -1.51 11.75
C THR A 486 -19.76 -0.20 11.28
N ALA A 487 -19.52 0.19 10.03
CA ALA A 487 -20.39 1.16 9.39
C ALA A 487 -21.79 0.53 9.28
N GLU A 488 -22.77 1.05 10.02
CA GLU A 488 -24.17 0.79 9.70
C GLU A 488 -24.41 1.32 8.28
N ALA A 489 -24.54 0.40 7.34
CA ALA A 489 -24.90 0.71 5.97
C ALA A 489 -26.36 1.18 5.95
N GLY A 490 -26.53 2.50 5.97
CA GLY A 490 -27.76 3.18 5.54
C GLY A 490 -27.88 3.22 4.03
#